data_AF-A0A7S2UZ47-F1
#
_entry.id   AF-A0A7S2UZ47-F1
#
_cell.length_a   1.000
_cell.length_b   1.000
_cell.length_c   1.000
_cell.angle_alpha   90.00
_cell.angle_beta   90.00
_cell.angle_gamma   90.00
#
_symmetry.space_group_name_H-M   'P 1'
#
loop_
_entity.id
_entity.type
_entity.pdbx_description
1 polymer ?
#
loop_
_entity_poly.entity_id
_entity_poly.type
_entity_poly.pdbx_seq_one_letter_code
_entity_poly.pdbx_strand_id
1 'polypeptide(L)'
;GGSSSGKVSDQATAMLQFRSGFTATIDLSYTSPYGYGQRMEISGDKGCAKIDDVRTTSLQISDGDGISKDTPLHSFPERFREAFFSEVAHFGSLLNGSTLATRKKQDCIELQKITDALNESNATGHPIEVKI
;
A
#
# COMPACT_ATOMS: atom_id res chain seq x y z
N GLY A 1 -28.03 7.02 24.85
CA GLY A 1 -28.39 5.78 24.14
C GLY A 1 -27.79 5.85 22.74
N GLY A 2 -27.10 4.79 22.32
CA GLY A 2 -26.46 4.69 21.01
C GLY A 2 -25.01 4.23 21.14
N SER A 3 -24.79 2.95 20.91
CA SER A 3 -23.52 2.23 21.03
C SER A 3 -22.43 2.78 20.10
N SER A 4 -21.22 2.92 20.64
CA SER A 4 -19.97 3.06 19.87
C SER A 4 -19.64 1.72 19.19
N SER A 5 -20.41 1.37 18.16
CA SER A 5 -19.99 0.38 17.18
C SER A 5 -18.87 1.00 16.37
N GLY A 6 -17.69 0.35 16.32
CA GLY A 6 -16.55 0.81 15.54
C GLY A 6 -16.96 1.05 14.10
N LYS A 7 -17.11 2.32 13.71
CA LYS A 7 -17.49 2.68 12.35
C LYS A 7 -16.26 2.47 11.46
N VAL A 8 -16.26 1.38 10.72
CA VAL A 8 -15.24 1.12 9.69
C VAL A 8 -15.41 2.16 8.60
N SER A 9 -14.32 2.83 8.22
CA SER A 9 -14.33 3.81 7.14
C SER A 9 -14.03 3.11 5.82
N ASP A 10 -14.83 3.39 4.80
CA ASP A 10 -14.63 2.83 3.46
C ASP A 10 -13.50 3.53 2.69
N GLN A 11 -13.10 4.71 3.17
CA GLN A 11 -12.02 5.53 2.63
C GLN A 11 -11.22 6.17 3.77
N ALA A 12 -9.91 6.28 3.56
CA ALA A 12 -9.01 6.96 4.49
C ALA A 12 -7.84 7.59 3.74
N THR A 13 -7.40 8.74 4.22
CA THR A 13 -6.16 9.39 3.78
C THR A 13 -5.27 9.61 5.00
N ALA A 14 -4.00 9.25 4.89
CA ALA A 14 -2.99 9.50 5.90
C ALA A 14 -1.83 10.30 5.29
N MET A 15 -1.26 11.22 6.07
CA MET A 15 -0.07 11.95 5.70
C MET A 15 1.01 11.74 6.77
N LEU A 16 2.19 11.33 6.33
CA LEU A 16 3.36 11.10 7.16
C LEU A 16 4.42 12.13 6.81
N GLN A 17 4.94 12.83 7.81
CA GLN A 17 6.06 13.75 7.66
C GLN A 17 7.30 13.15 8.33
N PHE A 18 8.36 12.95 7.56
CA PHE A 18 9.61 12.39 8.04
C PHE A 18 10.55 13.51 8.46
N ARG A 19 11.46 13.22 9.42
CA ARG A 19 12.48 14.18 9.88
C ARG A 19 13.39 14.69 8.77
N SER A 20 13.56 13.92 7.70
CA SER A 20 14.30 14.31 6.50
C SER A 20 13.61 15.42 5.68
N GLY A 21 12.37 15.77 6.01
CA GLY A 21 11.53 16.67 5.20
C GLY A 21 10.76 15.94 4.08
N PHE A 22 10.94 14.63 3.92
CA PHE A 22 10.13 13.82 3.03
C PHE A 22 8.69 13.70 3.56
N THR A 23 7.71 13.77 2.67
CA THR A 23 6.30 13.58 3.00
C THR A 23 5.76 12.41 2.20
N ALA A 24 5.02 11.52 2.86
CA ALA A 24 4.28 10.46 2.19
C ALA A 24 2.79 10.65 2.43
N THR A 25 1.99 10.54 1.38
CA THR A 25 0.54 10.48 1.45
C THR A 25 0.09 9.08 1.08
N ILE A 26 -0.86 8.55 1.85
CA ILE A 26 -1.43 7.22 1.65
C ILE A 26 -2.94 7.41 1.51
N ASP A 27 -3.48 7.01 0.37
CA ASP A 27 -4.91 6.99 0.10
C ASP A 27 -5.38 5.54 -0.01
N LEU A 28 -6.38 5.21 0.79
CA LEU A 28 -6.98 3.88 0.87
C LEU A 28 -8.46 3.98 0.56
N SER A 29 -8.94 3.06 -0.27
CA SER A 29 -10.36 2.85 -0.46
C SER A 29 -10.67 1.36 -0.51
N TYR A 30 -11.67 0.96 0.24
CA TYR A 30 -12.21 -0.40 0.20
C TYR A 30 -12.95 -0.67 -1.12
N THR A 31 -13.50 0.37 -1.74
CA THR A 31 -14.29 0.28 -2.97
C THR A 31 -13.49 0.76 -4.17
N SER A 32 -13.34 -0.12 -5.16
CA SER A 32 -12.73 0.22 -6.44
C SER A 32 -13.48 -0.49 -7.56
N PRO A 33 -14.43 0.18 -8.24
CA PRO A 33 -15.29 -0.45 -9.25
C PRO A 33 -14.51 -0.92 -10.48
N TYR A 34 -13.27 -0.44 -10.66
CA TYR A 34 -12.43 -0.74 -11.81
C TYR A 34 -11.38 -1.84 -11.54
N GLY A 35 -11.34 -2.44 -10.34
CA GLY A 35 -10.39 -3.52 -9.99
C GLY A 35 -9.43 -3.14 -8.86
N TYR A 36 -8.41 -3.96 -8.63
CA TYR A 36 -7.49 -3.81 -7.49
C TYR A 36 -6.35 -2.84 -7.83
N GLY A 37 -6.62 -1.54 -7.66
CA GLY A 37 -5.68 -0.46 -7.94
C GLY A 37 -4.64 -0.30 -6.84
N GLN A 38 -3.36 -0.34 -7.20
CA GLN A 38 -2.25 -0.09 -6.29
C GLN A 38 -1.16 0.67 -7.03
N ARG A 39 -0.97 1.92 -6.62
CA ARG A 39 -0.03 2.83 -7.25
C ARG A 39 0.90 3.40 -6.20
N MET A 40 2.13 3.67 -6.63
CA MET A 40 3.12 4.33 -5.81
C MET A 40 3.88 5.32 -6.68
N GLU A 41 4.14 6.51 -6.14
CA GLU A 41 4.96 7.52 -6.78
C GLU A 41 5.96 8.04 -5.75
N ILE A 42 7.21 8.14 -6.16
CA ILE A 42 8.28 8.76 -5.39
C ILE A 42 8.93 9.80 -6.28
N SER A 43 8.85 11.06 -5.86
CA SER A 43 9.36 12.21 -6.61
C SER A 43 10.36 12.98 -5.76
N GLY A 44 11.44 13.43 -6.39
CA GLY A 44 12.52 14.19 -5.77
C GLY A 44 13.19 15.15 -6.75
N ASP A 45 14.29 15.76 -6.30
CA ASP A 45 15.04 16.77 -7.04
C ASP A 45 15.59 16.27 -8.39
N LYS A 46 15.89 14.97 -8.50
CA LYS A 46 16.49 14.34 -9.68
C LYS A 46 15.50 13.59 -10.57
N GLY A 47 14.22 13.58 -10.22
CA GLY A 47 13.19 12.93 -11.03
C GLY A 47 12.15 12.18 -10.21
N CYS A 48 11.51 11.22 -10.86
CA CYS A 48 10.35 10.53 -10.33
C CYS A 48 10.38 9.04 -10.73
N ALA A 49 10.00 8.17 -9.81
CA ALA A 49 9.73 6.76 -10.04
C ALA A 49 8.26 6.46 -9.74
N LYS A 50 7.60 5.69 -10.62
CA LYS A 50 6.19 5.31 -10.46
C LYS A 50 6.00 3.81 -10.66
N ILE A 51 5.09 3.26 -9.87
CA ILE A 51 4.49 1.94 -10.05
C ILE A 51 3.02 2.19 -10.34
N ASP A 52 2.56 1.77 -11.51
CA ASP A 52 1.17 1.89 -11.95
C ASP A 52 0.44 0.54 -11.79
N ASP A 53 -0.85 0.53 -12.06
CA ASP A 53 -1.69 -0.66 -11.95
C ASP A 53 -1.21 -1.79 -12.87
N VAL A 54 -1.26 -3.01 -12.34
CA VAL A 54 -1.01 -4.23 -13.11
C VAL A 54 -2.29 -4.64 -13.83
N ARG A 55 -2.21 -4.74 -15.16
CA ARG A 55 -3.32 -5.14 -16.04
C ARG A 55 -3.07 -6.54 -16.60
N THR A 56 -4.15 -7.23 -16.96
CA THR A 56 -4.08 -8.59 -17.52
C THR A 56 -3.28 -8.63 -18.82
N THR A 57 -3.42 -7.59 -19.65
CA THR A 57 -2.66 -7.45 -20.89
C THR A 57 -2.06 -6.05 -21.00
N SER A 58 -1.05 -5.91 -21.86
CA SER A 58 -0.54 -4.61 -22.32
C SER A 58 -1.33 -4.04 -23.50
N LEU A 59 -2.45 -4.65 -23.87
CA LEU A 59 -3.26 -4.23 -25.01
C LEU A 59 -3.80 -2.82 -24.79
N GLN A 60 -3.62 -1.99 -25.80
CA GLN A 60 -4.22 -0.68 -25.90
C GLN A 60 -4.89 -0.58 -27.26
N ILE A 61 -6.17 -0.23 -27.27
CA ILE A 61 -6.91 0.04 -28.52
C ILE A 61 -7.03 1.55 -28.65
N SER A 62 -6.81 2.06 -29.87
CA SER A 62 -6.91 3.49 -30.19
C SER A 62 -7.74 3.65 -31.46
N ASP A 63 -8.94 4.19 -31.32
CA ASP A 63 -9.93 4.34 -32.39
C ASP A 63 -10.59 5.74 -32.33
N GLY A 64 -11.67 5.94 -33.10
CA GLY A 64 -12.39 7.22 -33.15
C GLY A 64 -13.08 7.61 -31.84
N ASP A 65 -13.28 6.66 -30.93
CA ASP A 65 -13.94 6.88 -29.64
C ASP A 65 -12.92 7.10 -28.50
N GLY A 66 -11.65 6.75 -28.71
CA GLY A 66 -10.55 7.14 -27.84
C GLY A 66 -9.50 6.05 -27.62
N ILE A 67 -8.92 6.03 -26.41
CA ILE A 67 -7.94 5.04 -25.98
C ILE A 67 -8.56 4.16 -24.89
N SER A 68 -8.60 2.85 -25.10
CA SER A 68 -9.05 1.87 -24.10
C SER A 68 -7.93 0.90 -23.71
N LYS A 69 -7.94 0.48 -22.45
CA LYS A 69 -7.01 -0.48 -21.83
C LYS A 69 -7.81 -1.42 -20.93
N ASP A 70 -7.31 -2.63 -20.72
CA ASP A 70 -7.89 -3.58 -19.77
C ASP A 70 -7.98 -3.00 -18.37
N THR A 71 -8.96 -3.42 -17.58
CA THR A 71 -9.01 -3.11 -16.15
C THR A 71 -7.80 -3.70 -15.39
N PRO A 72 -7.37 -3.05 -14.29
CA PRO A 72 -6.46 -3.67 -13.34
C PRO A 72 -6.95 -5.05 -12.88
N LEU A 73 -6.02 -5.92 -12.47
CA LEU A 73 -6.35 -7.24 -11.91
C LEU A 73 -7.40 -7.11 -10.80
N HIS A 74 -8.38 -8.00 -10.78
CA HIS A 74 -9.60 -7.80 -10.00
C HIS A 74 -9.47 -8.23 -8.54
N SER A 75 -8.53 -9.13 -8.22
CA SER A 75 -8.45 -9.71 -6.89
C SER A 75 -7.04 -9.66 -6.27
N PHE A 76 -7.03 -9.60 -4.94
CA PHE A 76 -5.80 -9.68 -4.15
C PHE A 76 -4.98 -10.96 -4.44
N PRO A 77 -5.57 -12.17 -4.52
CA PRO A 77 -4.80 -13.37 -4.85
C PRO A 77 -4.16 -13.33 -6.23
N GLU A 78 -4.87 -12.83 -7.26
CA GLU A 78 -4.30 -12.70 -8.61
C GLU A 78 -3.15 -11.70 -8.62
N ARG A 79 -3.35 -10.54 -7.97
CA ARG A 79 -2.36 -9.46 -7.92
C ARG A 79 -1.08 -9.84 -7.19
N PHE A 80 -1.19 -10.64 -6.13
CA PHE A 80 -0.07 -10.98 -5.24
C PHE A 80 0.41 -12.41 -5.35
N ARG A 81 -0.11 -13.20 -6.30
CA ARG A 81 0.28 -14.59 -6.53
C ARG A 81 1.80 -14.79 -6.51
N GLU A 82 2.52 -14.01 -7.32
CA GLU A 82 3.98 -14.10 -7.42
C GLU A 82 4.70 -13.66 -6.14
N ALA A 83 4.16 -12.64 -5.44
CA ALA A 83 4.70 -12.19 -4.17
C ALA A 83 4.59 -13.30 -3.10
N PHE A 84 3.44 -13.97 -3.01
CA PHE A 84 3.24 -15.10 -2.09
C PHE A 84 4.16 -16.27 -2.41
N PHE A 85 4.29 -16.66 -3.69
CA PHE A 85 5.24 -17.71 -4.07
C PHE A 85 6.68 -17.35 -3.68
N SER A 86 7.08 -16.11 -3.93
CA SER A 86 8.41 -15.61 -3.60
C SER A 86 8.65 -15.59 -2.09
N GLU A 87 7.65 -15.18 -1.30
CA GLU A 87 7.73 -15.13 0.16
C GLU A 87 7.87 -16.54 0.77
N VAL A 88 7.06 -17.50 0.33
CA VAL A 88 7.15 -18.90 0.80
C VAL A 88 8.49 -19.53 0.39
N ALA A 89 8.96 -19.28 -0.83
CA ALA A 89 10.26 -19.76 -1.29
C ALA A 89 11.42 -19.15 -0.48
N HIS A 90 11.33 -17.85 -0.16
CA HIS A 90 12.29 -17.16 0.69
C HIS A 90 12.31 -17.79 2.09
N PHE A 91 11.13 -18.08 2.67
CA PHE A 91 11.03 -18.76 3.96
C PHE A 91 11.69 -20.14 3.95
N GLY A 92 11.49 -20.95 2.90
CA GLY A 92 12.20 -22.23 2.76
C GLY A 92 13.73 -22.05 2.72
N SER A 93 14.20 -21.01 2.02
CA SER A 93 15.63 -20.69 1.94
C SER A 93 16.22 -20.23 3.27
N LEU A 94 15.42 -19.56 4.12
CA LEU A 94 15.80 -19.19 5.48
C LEU A 94 16.04 -20.43 6.36
N LEU A 95 15.12 -21.40 6.29
CA LEU A 95 15.24 -22.65 7.05
C LEU A 95 16.47 -23.46 6.67
N ASN A 96 16.85 -23.39 5.39
CA ASN A 96 18.05 -24.06 4.86
C ASN A 96 19.35 -23.25 5.08
N GLY A 97 19.29 -22.08 5.73
CA GLY A 97 20.44 -21.21 5.96
C GLY A 97 21.04 -20.58 4.69
N SER A 98 20.29 -20.58 3.58
CA SER A 98 20.77 -20.11 2.27
C SER A 98 20.54 -18.60 2.04
N THR A 99 19.79 -17.94 2.92
CA THR A 99 19.53 -16.49 2.89
C THR A 99 19.34 -15.94 4.30
N LEU A 100 19.36 -14.61 4.44
CA LEU A 100 18.97 -13.89 5.65
C LEU A 100 17.55 -13.35 5.52
N ALA A 101 16.89 -13.15 6.68
CA ALA A 101 15.53 -12.61 6.72
C ALA A 101 15.52 -11.17 6.20
N THR A 102 14.67 -10.91 5.22
CA THR A 102 14.48 -9.58 4.62
C THR A 102 13.56 -8.67 5.44
N ARG A 103 12.83 -9.25 6.40
CA ARG A 103 11.96 -8.55 7.35
C ARG A 103 12.33 -8.94 8.76
N LYS A 104 12.34 -7.95 9.65
CA LYS A 104 12.63 -8.13 11.07
C LYS A 104 11.35 -7.97 11.86
N LYS A 105 11.29 -8.63 13.03
CA LYS A 105 10.22 -8.41 14.03
C LYS A 105 10.03 -6.91 14.33
N GLN A 106 11.13 -6.17 14.36
CA GLN A 106 11.13 -4.74 14.64
C GLN A 106 10.29 -3.95 13.64
N ASP A 107 10.34 -4.28 12.35
CA ASP A 107 9.56 -3.61 11.29
C ASP A 107 8.05 -3.68 11.59
N CYS A 108 7.57 -4.82 12.11
CA CYS A 108 6.16 -4.99 12.48
C CYS A 108 5.78 -4.13 13.70
N ILE A 109 6.68 -4.02 14.68
CA ILE A 109 6.45 -3.20 15.88
C ILE A 109 6.37 -1.72 15.50
N GLU A 110 7.26 -1.26 14.63
CA GLU A 110 7.30 0.12 14.16
C GLU A 110 6.06 0.46 13.31
N LEU A 111 5.65 -0.44 12.42
CA LEU A 111 4.41 -0.30 11.65
C LEU A 111 3.18 -0.21 12.57
N GLN A 112 3.13 -1.02 13.63
CA GLN A 112 2.02 -0.94 14.59
C GLN A 112 2.00 0.41 15.31
N LYS A 113 3.14 0.92 15.76
CA LYS A 113 3.22 2.25 16.38
C LYS A 113 2.71 3.36 15.46
N ILE A 114 3.06 3.30 14.17
CA ILE A 114 2.56 4.25 13.16
C ILE A 114 1.04 4.11 13.02
N THR A 115 0.53 2.88 12.98
CA THR A 115 -0.91 2.61 12.87
C THR A 115 -1.69 3.16 14.06
N ASP A 116 -1.18 2.96 15.27
CA ASP A 116 -1.79 3.47 16.50
C ASP A 116 -1.82 5.00 16.51
N ALA A 117 -0.72 5.64 16.11
CA ALA A 117 -0.64 7.10 15.99
C ALA A 117 -1.58 7.67 14.92
N LEU A 118 -1.78 6.98 13.79
CA LEU A 118 -2.75 7.38 12.78
C LEU A 118 -4.19 7.31 13.31
N ASN A 119 -4.51 6.27 14.09
CA ASN A 119 -5.83 6.14 14.73
C ASN A 119 -6.06 7.24 15.79
N GLU A 120 -5.04 7.54 16.60
CA GLU A 120 -5.09 8.63 17.57
C GLU A 120 -5.21 9.99 16.87
N SER A 121 -4.48 10.20 15.77
CA SER A 121 -4.58 11.42 14.96
C SER A 121 -5.99 11.62 14.40
N ASN A 122 -6.60 10.55 13.87
CA ASN A 122 -7.97 10.58 13.38
C ASN A 122 -8.99 10.88 14.50
N ALA A 123 -8.76 10.37 15.71
CA ALA A 123 -9.66 10.59 16.84
C ALA A 123 -9.53 12.01 17.43
N THR A 124 -8.33 12.56 17.46
CA THR A 124 -8.01 13.86 18.10
C THR A 124 -8.05 15.04 17.14
N GLY A 125 -7.91 14.81 15.83
CA GLY A 125 -7.77 15.85 14.82
C GLY A 125 -6.41 16.54 14.80
N HIS A 126 -5.40 15.96 15.46
CA HIS A 126 -4.05 16.54 15.56
C HIS A 126 -2.97 15.57 15.06
N PRO A 127 -1.85 16.05 14.51
CA PRO A 127 -0.70 15.20 14.18
C PRO A 127 -0.11 14.56 15.44
N ILE A 128 0.23 13.27 15.35
CA ILE A 128 0.86 12.51 16.44
C ILE A 128 2.32 12.23 16.08
N GLU A 129 3.25 12.63 16.95
CA GLU A 129 4.67 12.33 16.78
C GLU A 129 4.95 10.87 17.14
N VAL A 130 5.59 10.13 16.23
CA VAL A 130 5.97 8.73 16.44
C VAL A 130 7.48 8.62 16.62
N LYS A 131 7.91 8.05 17.76
CA LYS A 131 9.32 7.74 18.03
C LYS A 131 9.59 6.30 17.65
N ILE A 132 10.28 6.15 16.52
CA ILE A 132 10.64 4.89 15.89
C ILE A 132 12.12 4.63 16.14
#